data_AF-A0A7C4DM75-F1
#
_entry.id   AF-A0A7C4DM75-F1
#
_cell.length_a   1.000
_cell.length_b   1.000
_cell.length_c   1.000
_cell.angle_alpha   90.00
_cell.angle_beta   90.00
_cell.angle_gamma   90.00
#
_symmetry.space_group_name_H-M   'P 1'
#
loop_
_entity.id
_entity.type
_entity.pdbx_description
1 polymer ?
#
loop_
_entity_poly.entity_id
_entity_poly.type
_entity_poly.pdbx_seq_one_letter_code
_entity_poly.pdbx_strand_id
1 'polypeptide(L)'
;DVDPSALKRSLDDVVVSCVNAVGVEVNTASVQLLTYVSGLGPQLAANLIAYRNEHGPFASREELRKVPRLGPKAFEQAAGFLRIRDGKNPLDASAVHPESYSIVEAMAADLQGTVQDLMREETLRNRIDLSRYVTEKTGLPTLRDILKELAKPGRDPRQQFEDFRFAEGIEKMEDLRPGMKLDGIVTNVTAFGAFVDIGVHQDGLVHISQISDRFVPDPHQVLKVHQKVKVTVLSVDLERRRIALTLKKEPGKAESGPNRREKSAPGKFPENRKKKPAEPFNNPFLKAFRGEG
;
A
#
# COMPACT_ATOMS: atom_id res chain seq x y z
N ASP A 1 14.20 14.29 -17.73
CA ASP A 1 14.60 12.89 -17.54
C ASP A 1 15.32 12.70 -16.23
N VAL A 2 15.05 11.58 -15.57
CA VAL A 2 15.78 11.11 -14.39
C VAL A 2 17.01 10.31 -14.84
N ASP A 3 18.07 10.35 -14.04
CA ASP A 3 19.26 9.52 -14.27
C ASP A 3 18.86 8.02 -14.22
N PRO A 4 19.04 7.25 -15.31
CA PRO A 4 18.63 5.85 -15.37
C PRO A 4 19.32 4.95 -14.34
N SER A 5 20.57 5.26 -13.98
CA SER A 5 21.36 4.48 -13.01
C SER A 5 20.88 4.73 -11.58
N ALA A 6 20.59 5.99 -11.25
CA ALA A 6 20.05 6.38 -9.95
C ALA A 6 18.63 5.81 -9.76
N LEU A 7 17.80 5.86 -10.80
CA LEU A 7 16.46 5.27 -10.79
C LEU A 7 16.52 3.76 -10.56
N LYS A 8 17.36 3.05 -11.31
CA LYS A 8 17.53 1.60 -11.15
C LYS A 8 17.93 1.24 -9.72
N ARG A 9 18.91 1.94 -9.16
CA ARG A 9 19.37 1.71 -7.77
C ARG A 9 18.25 1.94 -6.76
N SER A 10 17.52 3.05 -6.89
CA SER A 10 16.41 3.34 -5.98
C SER A 10 15.31 2.29 -6.06
N LEU A 11 14.99 1.77 -7.24
CA LEU A 11 14.01 0.70 -7.40
C LEU A 11 14.52 -0.61 -6.81
N ASP A 12 15.79 -0.97 -7.07
CA ASP A 12 16.41 -2.16 -6.49
C ASP A 12 16.39 -2.10 -4.95
N ASP A 13 16.70 -0.96 -4.35
CA ASP A 13 16.66 -0.76 -2.89
C ASP A 13 15.25 -0.95 -2.31
N VAL A 14 14.21 -0.46 -3.02
CA VAL A 14 12.80 -0.67 -2.62
C VAL A 14 12.42 -2.14 -2.72
N VAL A 15 12.84 -2.84 -3.78
CA VAL A 15 12.57 -4.27 -3.95
C VAL A 15 13.25 -5.07 -2.83
N VAL A 16 14.52 -4.80 -2.54
CA VAL A 16 15.24 -5.41 -1.41
C VAL A 16 14.48 -5.16 -0.11
N SER A 17 14.11 -3.91 0.19
CA SER A 17 13.37 -3.60 1.42
C SER A 17 12.07 -4.39 1.54
N CYS A 18 11.28 -4.49 0.46
CA CYS A 18 10.02 -5.22 0.44
C CYS A 18 10.23 -6.73 0.63
N VAL A 19 11.19 -7.32 -0.07
CA VAL A 19 11.48 -8.76 0.00
C VAL A 19 11.94 -9.14 1.40
N ASN A 20 12.85 -8.37 2.00
CA ASN A 20 13.37 -8.66 3.33
C ASN A 20 12.33 -8.38 4.44
N ALA A 21 11.44 -7.40 4.26
CA ALA A 21 10.33 -7.19 5.19
C ALA A 21 9.33 -8.36 5.20
N VAL A 22 9.05 -8.96 4.03
CA VAL A 22 8.16 -10.11 3.93
C VAL A 22 8.85 -11.40 4.36
N GLY A 23 10.15 -11.55 4.10
CA GLY A 23 10.87 -12.82 4.23
C GLY A 23 10.57 -13.78 3.08
N VAL A 24 11.45 -14.75 2.88
CA VAL A 24 11.43 -15.65 1.72
C VAL A 24 11.49 -17.10 2.16
N GLU A 25 10.51 -17.91 1.73
CA GLU A 25 10.53 -19.36 1.94
C GLU A 25 11.56 -20.02 1.01
N VAL A 26 12.67 -20.49 1.57
CA VAL A 26 13.85 -20.92 0.80
C VAL A 26 13.57 -22.15 -0.07
N ASN A 27 12.68 -23.03 0.40
CA ASN A 27 12.37 -24.28 -0.29
C ASN A 27 11.47 -24.10 -1.51
N THR A 28 10.73 -23.00 -1.61
CA THR A 28 9.82 -22.73 -2.73
C THR A 28 10.21 -21.49 -3.56
N ALA A 29 11.10 -20.65 -3.05
CA ALA A 29 11.48 -19.42 -3.74
C ALA A 29 12.17 -19.65 -5.08
N SER A 30 12.00 -18.69 -5.98
CA SER A 30 12.73 -18.58 -7.24
C SER A 30 14.09 -17.90 -7.07
N VAL A 31 14.99 -18.07 -8.04
CA VAL A 31 16.29 -17.40 -8.07
C VAL A 31 16.12 -15.87 -8.03
N GLN A 32 15.12 -15.34 -8.75
CA GLN A 32 14.85 -13.91 -8.83
C GLN A 32 14.48 -13.34 -7.45
N LEU A 33 13.64 -14.04 -6.69
CA LEU A 33 13.26 -13.60 -5.35
C LEU A 33 14.45 -13.66 -4.38
N LEU A 34 15.21 -14.75 -4.41
CA LEU A 34 16.40 -14.92 -3.56
C LEU A 34 17.50 -13.90 -3.86
N THR A 35 17.59 -13.39 -5.10
CA THR A 35 18.58 -12.38 -5.50
C THR A 35 18.46 -11.10 -4.68
N TYR A 36 17.24 -10.74 -4.26
CA TYR A 36 16.95 -9.53 -3.48
C TYR A 36 16.99 -9.76 -1.95
N VAL A 37 17.32 -10.97 -1.49
CA VAL A 37 17.55 -11.22 -0.07
C VAL A 37 18.91 -10.65 0.32
N SER A 38 18.95 -9.96 1.46
CA SER A 38 20.16 -9.37 2.03
C SER A 38 21.30 -10.40 2.10
N GLY A 39 22.43 -10.09 1.49
CA GLY A 39 23.64 -10.93 1.54
C GLY A 39 23.73 -12.06 0.49
N LEU A 40 22.71 -12.29 -0.35
CA LEU A 40 22.77 -13.35 -1.39
C LEU A 40 23.23 -12.84 -2.76
N GLY A 41 22.47 -11.93 -3.37
CA GLY A 41 22.69 -11.54 -4.76
C GLY A 41 22.54 -12.71 -5.76
N PRO A 42 22.85 -12.48 -7.06
CA PRO A 42 22.50 -13.42 -8.13
C PRO A 42 23.21 -14.77 -8.03
N GLN A 43 24.51 -14.75 -7.70
CA GLN A 43 25.32 -15.97 -7.67
C GLN A 43 24.95 -16.90 -6.51
N LEU A 44 24.76 -16.36 -5.30
CA LEU A 44 24.38 -17.20 -4.16
C LEU A 44 22.94 -17.68 -4.27
N ALA A 45 22.05 -16.88 -4.85
CA ALA A 45 20.69 -17.31 -5.17
C ALA A 45 20.69 -18.53 -6.10
N ALA A 46 21.50 -18.51 -7.17
CA ALA A 46 21.65 -19.65 -8.07
C ALA A 46 22.24 -20.88 -7.34
N ASN A 47 23.26 -20.68 -6.50
CA ASN A 47 23.88 -21.77 -5.74
C ASN A 47 22.90 -22.42 -4.74
N LEU A 48 22.05 -21.62 -4.09
CA LEU A 48 21.01 -22.10 -3.17
C LEU A 48 20.03 -23.04 -3.87
N ILE A 49 19.53 -22.63 -5.05
CA ILE A 49 18.59 -23.43 -5.84
C ILE A 49 19.28 -24.70 -6.38
N ALA A 50 20.51 -24.59 -6.85
CA ALA A 50 21.27 -25.75 -7.30
C ALA A 50 21.46 -26.77 -6.17
N TYR A 51 21.87 -26.30 -4.98
CA TYR A 51 22.01 -27.14 -3.80
C TYR A 51 20.69 -27.81 -3.40
N ARG A 52 19.59 -27.05 -3.36
CA ARG A 52 18.24 -27.56 -3.07
C ARG A 52 17.80 -28.63 -4.07
N ASN A 53 18.07 -28.43 -5.36
CA ASN A 53 17.67 -29.37 -6.39
C ASN A 53 18.48 -30.68 -6.32
N GLU A 54 19.73 -30.61 -5.88
CA GLU A 54 20.62 -31.76 -5.76
C GLU A 54 20.42 -32.55 -4.44
N HIS A 55 20.24 -31.85 -3.32
CA HIS A 55 20.21 -32.43 -1.98
C HIS A 55 18.78 -32.54 -1.39
N GLY A 56 17.80 -31.96 -2.08
CA GLY A 56 16.43 -31.85 -1.59
C GLY A 56 16.18 -30.57 -0.77
N PRO A 57 14.97 -30.43 -0.17
CA PRO A 57 14.61 -29.26 0.62
C PRO A 57 15.48 -29.14 1.88
N PHE A 58 15.77 -27.90 2.27
CA PHE A 58 16.45 -27.59 3.53
C PHE A 58 15.54 -27.91 4.71
N ALA A 59 16.05 -28.66 5.68
CA ALA A 59 15.32 -28.99 6.91
C ALA A 59 15.68 -28.07 8.08
N SER A 60 16.75 -27.26 7.95
CA SER A 60 17.13 -26.27 8.96
C SER A 60 17.99 -25.15 8.35
N ARG A 61 18.03 -23.98 9.00
CA ARG A 61 18.88 -22.88 8.56
C ARG A 61 20.37 -23.22 8.59
N GLU A 62 20.79 -24.12 9.48
CA GLU A 62 22.20 -24.56 9.55
C GLU A 62 22.65 -25.25 8.26
N GLU A 63 21.75 -25.95 7.56
CA GLU A 63 22.07 -26.60 6.29
C GLU A 63 22.40 -25.60 5.19
N LEU A 64 21.93 -24.34 5.28
CA LEU A 64 22.29 -23.29 4.34
C LEU A 64 23.80 -23.04 4.32
N ARG A 65 24.51 -23.25 5.45
CA ARG A 65 25.98 -23.10 5.52
C ARG A 65 26.73 -24.11 4.65
N LYS A 66 26.08 -25.18 4.21
CA LYS A 66 26.65 -26.18 3.29
C LYS A 66 26.58 -25.72 1.82
N VAL A 67 25.84 -24.65 1.53
CA VAL A 67 25.71 -24.13 0.17
C VAL A 67 27.06 -23.57 -0.30
N PRO A 68 27.54 -23.96 -1.50
CA PRO A 68 28.79 -23.48 -2.04
C PRO A 68 28.87 -21.96 -2.07
N ARG A 69 29.99 -21.41 -1.58
CA ARG A 69 30.31 -19.96 -1.51
C ARG A 69 29.43 -19.14 -0.56
N LEU A 70 28.50 -19.74 0.18
CA LEU A 70 27.78 -19.04 1.25
C LEU A 70 28.67 -18.94 2.50
N GLY A 71 29.44 -17.86 2.58
CA GLY A 71 30.33 -17.61 3.72
C GLY A 71 29.58 -17.18 5.00
N PRO A 72 30.26 -17.16 6.16
CA PRO A 72 29.65 -16.83 7.46
C PRO A 72 28.94 -15.47 7.49
N LYS A 73 29.54 -14.43 6.88
CA LYS A 73 28.93 -13.09 6.78
C LYS A 73 27.68 -13.08 5.91
N ALA A 74 27.71 -13.77 4.77
CA ALA A 74 26.55 -13.85 3.89
C ALA A 74 25.41 -14.61 4.56
N PHE A 75 25.72 -15.68 5.29
CA PHE A 75 24.77 -16.41 6.12
C PHE A 75 24.17 -15.52 7.21
N GLU A 76 24.98 -14.80 7.97
CA GLU A 76 24.53 -13.87 9.02
C GLU A 76 23.60 -12.78 8.46
N GLN A 77 23.90 -12.24 7.29
CA GLN A 77 23.05 -11.22 6.66
C GLN A 77 21.73 -11.80 6.10
N ALA A 78 21.71 -13.05 5.66
CA ALA A 78 20.57 -13.66 4.99
C ALA A 78 19.64 -14.46 5.92
N ALA A 79 20.19 -15.06 6.99
CA ALA A 79 19.50 -16.11 7.73
C ALA A 79 18.18 -15.66 8.37
N GLY A 80 18.09 -14.41 8.82
CA GLY A 80 16.85 -13.86 9.41
C GLY A 80 15.72 -13.66 8.40
N PHE A 81 16.06 -13.57 7.11
CA PHE A 81 15.09 -13.34 6.02
C PHE A 81 14.70 -14.64 5.30
N LEU A 82 15.50 -15.70 5.43
CA LEU A 82 15.23 -17.01 4.86
C LEU A 82 14.41 -17.85 5.84
N ARG A 83 13.21 -18.25 5.44
CA ARG A 83 12.30 -19.08 6.22
C ARG A 83 12.29 -20.51 5.71
N ILE A 84 12.12 -21.44 6.65
CA ILE A 84 11.91 -22.86 6.38
C ILE A 84 10.64 -23.27 7.12
N ARG A 85 9.57 -23.51 6.38
CA ARG A 85 8.35 -24.13 6.91
C ARG A 85 8.60 -25.59 7.24
N ASP A 86 7.98 -26.04 8.33
CA ASP A 86 8.06 -27.43 8.79
C ASP A 86 9.50 -27.94 9.00
N GLY A 87 10.43 -27.01 9.30
CA GLY A 87 11.81 -27.32 9.62
C GLY A 87 11.98 -28.01 10.98
N LYS A 88 13.18 -28.54 11.24
CA LYS A 88 13.54 -29.20 12.51
C LYS A 88 13.41 -28.25 13.70
N ASN A 89 13.79 -26.99 13.53
CA ASN A 89 13.65 -25.96 14.54
C ASN A 89 12.44 -25.08 14.20
N PRO A 90 11.45 -24.94 15.10
CA PRO A 90 10.27 -24.12 14.84
C PRO A 90 10.58 -22.63 14.61
N LEU A 91 11.72 -22.13 15.10
CA LEU A 91 12.16 -20.75 14.89
C LEU A 91 12.58 -20.48 13.44
N ASP A 92 12.92 -21.51 12.66
CA ASP A 92 13.31 -21.33 11.26
C ASP A 92 12.14 -20.85 10.37
N ALA A 93 10.90 -21.01 10.83
CA ALA A 93 9.72 -20.44 10.18
C ALA A 93 9.48 -18.96 10.50
N SER A 94 10.24 -18.40 11.45
CA SER A 94 10.07 -17.04 12.00
C SER A 94 11.15 -16.08 11.50
N ALA A 95 11.00 -14.78 11.74
CA ALA A 95 12.04 -13.78 11.51
C ALA A 95 13.10 -13.71 12.64
N VAL A 96 13.01 -14.57 13.67
CA VAL A 96 14.03 -14.64 14.72
C VAL A 96 15.35 -15.09 14.10
N HIS A 97 16.41 -14.31 14.27
CA HIS A 97 17.72 -14.63 13.72
C HIS A 97 18.39 -15.79 14.51
N PRO A 98 19.12 -16.72 13.86
CA PRO A 98 19.80 -17.83 14.54
C PRO A 98 20.73 -17.43 15.69
N GLU A 99 21.29 -16.23 15.66
CA GLU A 99 22.12 -15.71 16.78
C GLU A 99 21.34 -15.57 18.09
N SER A 100 20.01 -15.46 18.01
CA SER A 100 19.12 -15.28 19.14
C SER A 100 18.46 -16.57 19.60
N TYR A 101 18.74 -17.72 18.98
CA TYR A 101 18.10 -19.00 19.32
C TYR A 101 18.39 -19.41 20.76
N SER A 102 19.63 -19.28 21.20
CA SER A 102 20.03 -19.59 22.57
C SER A 102 19.27 -18.76 23.61
N ILE A 103 18.94 -17.50 23.29
CA ILE A 103 18.17 -16.62 24.17
C ILE A 103 16.72 -17.12 24.26
N VAL A 104 16.11 -17.49 23.14
CA VAL A 104 14.74 -18.02 23.12
C VAL A 104 14.65 -19.37 23.83
N GLU A 105 15.65 -20.23 23.66
CA GLU A 105 15.77 -21.50 24.37
C GLU A 105 15.90 -21.28 25.89
N ALA A 106 16.69 -20.30 26.33
CA ALA A 106 16.80 -19.93 27.74
C ALA A 106 15.48 -19.40 28.31
N MET A 107 14.75 -18.56 27.55
CA MET A 107 13.41 -18.09 27.94
C MET A 107 12.42 -19.25 28.13
N ALA A 108 12.47 -20.25 27.24
CA ALA A 108 11.60 -21.43 27.33
C ALA A 108 11.95 -22.28 28.55
N ALA A 109 13.24 -22.52 28.78
CA ALA A 109 13.76 -23.30 29.90
C ALA A 109 13.40 -22.68 31.25
N ASP A 110 13.52 -21.34 31.40
CA ASP A 110 13.17 -20.62 32.63
C ASP A 110 11.69 -20.72 32.99
N LEU A 111 10.82 -20.98 32.00
CA LEU A 111 9.39 -21.20 32.18
C LEU A 111 9.01 -22.69 32.21
N GLN A 112 9.99 -23.59 32.25
CA GLN A 112 9.81 -25.05 32.23
C GLN A 112 9.00 -25.54 31.01
N GLY A 113 9.11 -24.85 29.87
CA GLY A 113 8.42 -25.17 28.64
C GLY A 113 9.39 -25.35 27.47
N THR A 114 8.82 -25.54 26.28
CA THR A 114 9.54 -25.61 25.01
C THR A 114 9.37 -24.32 24.21
N VAL A 115 10.22 -24.14 23.19
CA VAL A 115 10.08 -23.03 22.24
C VAL A 115 8.71 -23.07 21.53
N GLN A 116 8.18 -24.26 21.25
CA GLN A 116 6.84 -24.40 20.67
C GLN A 116 5.75 -23.91 21.62
N ASP A 117 5.89 -24.15 22.92
CA ASP A 117 4.94 -23.67 23.92
C ASP A 117 4.97 -22.15 23.99
N LEU A 118 6.17 -21.54 23.96
CA LEU A 118 6.32 -20.08 23.86
C LEU A 118 5.69 -19.49 22.59
N MET A 119 5.68 -20.21 21.47
CA MET A 119 5.06 -19.75 20.22
C MET A 119 3.53 -19.87 20.26
N ARG A 120 2.99 -20.87 20.98
CA ARG A 120 1.53 -21.10 21.07
C ARG A 120 0.87 -20.29 22.18
N GLU A 121 1.48 -20.22 23.35
CA GLU A 121 0.86 -19.71 24.56
C GLU A 121 1.22 -18.25 24.85
N GLU A 122 0.22 -17.37 24.77
CA GLU A 122 0.39 -15.95 25.11
C GLU A 122 0.67 -15.73 26.60
N THR A 123 0.08 -16.56 27.46
CA THR A 123 0.25 -16.50 28.91
C THR A 123 1.70 -16.73 29.32
N LEU A 124 2.41 -17.66 28.66
CA LEU A 124 3.84 -17.89 28.91
C LEU A 124 4.68 -16.69 28.46
N ARG A 125 4.42 -16.14 27.27
CA ARG A 125 5.15 -14.96 26.78
C ARG A 125 5.00 -13.75 27.71
N ASN A 126 3.81 -13.54 28.25
CA ASN A 126 3.53 -12.42 29.16
C ASN A 126 4.21 -12.56 30.54
N ARG A 127 4.66 -13.77 30.90
CA ARG A 127 5.41 -14.02 32.14
C ARG A 127 6.92 -13.78 32.01
N ILE A 128 7.42 -13.57 30.78
CA ILE A 128 8.85 -13.36 30.52
C ILE A 128 9.24 -11.95 30.94
N ASP A 129 10.18 -11.85 31.88
CA ASP A 129 10.89 -10.60 32.16
C ASP A 129 12.07 -10.44 31.21
N LEU A 130 11.90 -9.59 30.18
CA LEU A 130 12.91 -9.34 29.17
C LEU A 130 14.22 -8.76 29.73
N SER A 131 14.18 -8.08 30.88
CA SER A 131 15.38 -7.44 31.44
C SER A 131 16.47 -8.47 31.81
N ARG A 132 16.07 -9.71 32.10
CA ARG A 132 16.96 -10.83 32.43
C ARG A 132 17.77 -11.36 31.26
N TYR A 133 17.37 -11.06 30.03
CA TYR A 133 17.98 -11.60 28.81
C TYR A 133 18.72 -10.55 27.98
N VAL A 134 18.88 -9.34 28.52
CA VAL A 134 19.67 -8.29 27.89
C VAL A 134 21.14 -8.67 27.92
N THR A 135 21.80 -8.61 26.76
CA THR A 135 23.25 -8.84 26.64
C THR A 135 23.91 -7.64 25.98
N GLU A 136 25.24 -7.64 25.89
CA GLU A 136 25.99 -6.60 25.17
C GLU A 136 25.58 -6.49 23.69
N LYS A 137 25.14 -7.60 23.08
CA LYS A 137 24.75 -7.67 21.67
C LYS A 137 23.24 -7.56 21.45
N THR A 138 22.44 -7.98 22.44
CA THR A 138 20.99 -8.07 22.32
C THR A 138 20.31 -7.15 23.32
N GLY A 139 19.85 -6.00 22.83
CA GLY A 139 19.12 -5.02 23.63
C GLY A 139 17.62 -5.33 23.76
N LEU A 140 16.95 -4.57 24.64
CA LEU A 140 15.49 -4.67 24.83
C LEU A 140 14.66 -4.52 23.54
N PRO A 141 14.99 -3.65 22.56
CA PRO A 141 14.23 -3.58 21.31
C PRO A 141 14.22 -4.91 20.57
N THR A 142 15.38 -5.55 20.42
CA THR A 142 15.53 -6.85 19.76
C THR A 142 14.73 -7.93 20.49
N LEU A 143 14.80 -7.97 21.82
CA LEU A 143 14.05 -8.94 22.62
C LEU A 143 12.53 -8.76 22.49
N ARG A 144 12.04 -7.51 22.43
CA ARG A 144 10.62 -7.22 22.19
C ARG A 144 10.18 -7.69 20.81
N ASP A 145 11.02 -7.51 19.80
CA ASP A 145 10.69 -7.93 18.44
C ASP A 145 10.72 -9.46 18.32
N ILE A 146 11.65 -10.14 19.00
CA ILE A 146 11.65 -11.60 19.16
C ILE A 146 10.32 -12.07 19.78
N LEU A 147 9.84 -11.47 20.88
CA LEU A 147 8.56 -11.88 21.49
C LEU A 147 7.36 -11.67 20.56
N LYS A 148 7.33 -10.55 19.81
CA LYS A 148 6.27 -10.31 18.82
C LYS A 148 6.31 -11.36 17.71
N GLU A 149 7.51 -11.74 17.29
CA GLU A 149 7.72 -12.73 16.25
C GLU A 149 7.33 -14.13 16.74
N LEU A 150 7.63 -14.50 17.98
CA LEU A 150 7.16 -15.75 18.59
C LEU A 150 5.63 -15.81 18.66
N ALA A 151 4.96 -14.68 18.90
CA ALA A 151 3.50 -14.63 18.93
C ALA A 151 2.86 -14.84 17.54
N LYS A 152 3.54 -14.41 16.47
CA LYS A 152 3.09 -14.56 15.08
C LYS A 152 4.28 -14.88 14.16
N PRO A 153 4.74 -16.15 14.13
CA PRO A 153 5.92 -16.54 13.38
C PRO A 153 5.72 -16.32 11.89
N GLY A 154 6.68 -15.64 11.26
CA GLY A 154 6.66 -15.38 9.83
C GLY A 154 5.49 -14.49 9.41
N ARG A 155 5.04 -13.60 10.30
CA ARG A 155 3.92 -12.68 10.04
C ARG A 155 4.13 -11.98 8.71
N ASP A 156 3.16 -12.18 7.82
CA ASP A 156 3.14 -11.46 6.55
C ASP A 156 2.82 -9.98 6.83
N PRO A 157 3.70 -9.03 6.46
CA PRO A 157 3.45 -7.60 6.66
C PRO A 157 2.45 -7.04 5.64
N ARG A 158 2.09 -7.81 4.59
CA ARG A 158 1.13 -7.39 3.58
C ARG A 158 -0.26 -7.23 4.21
N GLN A 159 -0.98 -6.20 3.79
CA GLN A 159 -2.39 -6.07 4.15
C GLN A 159 -3.13 -7.33 3.68
N GLN A 160 -3.98 -7.88 4.55
CA GLN A 160 -4.81 -9.01 4.17
C GLN A 160 -5.65 -8.61 2.96
N PHE A 161 -5.63 -9.43 1.92
CA PHE A 161 -6.37 -9.17 0.70
C PHE A 161 -7.85 -9.33 1.01
N GLU A 162 -8.57 -8.22 1.15
CA GLU A 162 -10.02 -8.25 1.16
C GLU A 162 -10.49 -8.46 -0.27
N ASP A 163 -11.01 -9.65 -0.58
CA ASP A 163 -11.68 -9.92 -1.86
C ASP A 163 -12.79 -8.91 -2.04
N PHE A 164 -12.62 -8.00 -2.99
CA PHE A 164 -13.68 -7.10 -3.38
C PHE A 164 -14.62 -7.86 -4.30
N ARG A 165 -15.82 -8.17 -3.80
CA ARG A 165 -16.88 -8.73 -4.61
C ARG A 165 -17.90 -7.64 -4.91
N PHE A 166 -18.23 -7.49 -6.18
CA PHE A 166 -19.40 -6.71 -6.57
C PHE A 166 -20.66 -7.34 -5.99
N ALA A 167 -21.73 -6.56 -5.85
CA ALA A 167 -22.99 -7.07 -5.31
C ALA A 167 -23.48 -8.26 -6.17
N GLU A 168 -23.73 -9.40 -5.52
CA GLU A 168 -24.19 -10.62 -6.21
C GLU A 168 -25.51 -10.36 -6.95
N GLY A 169 -25.58 -10.74 -8.23
CA GLY A 169 -26.79 -10.64 -9.06
C GLY A 169 -26.97 -9.34 -9.85
N ILE A 170 -25.96 -8.45 -9.90
CA ILE A 170 -25.98 -7.23 -10.71
C ILE A 170 -24.82 -7.31 -11.70
N GLU A 171 -25.09 -7.90 -12.87
CA GLU A 171 -24.10 -8.06 -13.94
C GLU A 171 -24.40 -7.19 -15.16
N LYS A 172 -25.66 -6.74 -15.29
CA LYS A 172 -26.10 -5.93 -16.42
C LYS A 172 -26.58 -4.57 -15.97
N MET A 173 -26.47 -3.61 -16.88
CA MET A 173 -26.98 -2.25 -16.68
C MET A 173 -28.50 -2.23 -16.44
N GLU A 174 -29.21 -3.23 -16.95
CA GLU A 174 -30.66 -3.44 -16.79
C GLU A 174 -31.07 -3.75 -15.34
N ASP A 175 -30.15 -4.32 -14.54
CA ASP A 175 -30.40 -4.67 -13.14
C ASP A 175 -30.27 -3.45 -12.21
N LEU A 176 -29.71 -2.34 -12.71
CA LEU A 176 -29.49 -1.13 -11.94
C LEU A 176 -30.76 -0.31 -11.79
N ARG A 177 -31.04 0.07 -10.54
CA ARG A 177 -32.12 0.99 -10.19
C ARG A 177 -31.55 2.24 -9.53
N PRO A 178 -32.07 3.44 -9.85
CA PRO A 178 -31.77 4.64 -9.09
C PRO A 178 -32.00 4.43 -7.59
N GLY A 179 -31.05 4.87 -6.75
CA GLY A 179 -31.04 4.72 -5.30
C GLY A 179 -30.26 3.51 -4.77
N MET A 180 -29.84 2.57 -5.63
CA MET A 180 -29.05 1.42 -5.20
C MET A 180 -27.65 1.84 -4.72
N LYS A 181 -27.22 1.28 -3.59
CA LYS A 181 -25.86 1.45 -3.06
C LYS A 181 -25.04 0.24 -3.44
N LEU A 182 -23.97 0.48 -4.19
CA LEU A 182 -23.10 -0.55 -4.73
C LEU A 182 -21.66 -0.25 -4.35
N ASP A 183 -20.91 -1.30 -4.13
CA ASP A 183 -19.47 -1.23 -4.04
C ASP A 183 -18.91 -1.15 -5.47
N GLY A 184 -18.05 -0.16 -5.74
CA GLY A 184 -17.32 -0.05 -7.01
C GLY A 184 -15.82 0.24 -6.83
N ILE A 185 -15.06 0.12 -7.92
CA ILE A 185 -13.63 0.44 -7.99
C ILE A 185 -13.43 1.62 -8.93
N VAL A 186 -12.66 2.61 -8.51
CA VAL A 186 -12.29 3.76 -9.35
C VAL A 186 -11.39 3.29 -10.49
N THR A 187 -11.85 3.36 -11.73
CA THR A 187 -11.06 2.99 -12.92
C THR A 187 -10.19 4.14 -13.38
N ASN A 188 -10.71 5.37 -13.33
CA ASN A 188 -10.00 6.55 -13.77
C ASN A 188 -10.48 7.81 -13.03
N VAL A 189 -9.59 8.78 -12.85
CA VAL A 189 -9.89 10.07 -12.22
C VAL A 189 -9.56 11.17 -13.24
N THR A 190 -10.49 12.11 -13.45
CA THR A 190 -10.35 13.23 -14.37
C THR A 190 -10.60 14.55 -13.64
N ALA A 191 -10.31 15.68 -14.29
CA ALA A 191 -10.52 17.00 -13.70
C ALA A 191 -12.01 17.31 -13.36
N PHE A 192 -12.96 16.66 -14.02
CA PHE A 192 -14.40 16.90 -13.84
C PHE A 192 -15.10 15.81 -13.02
N GLY A 193 -14.41 14.75 -12.62
CA GLY A 193 -15.02 13.64 -11.90
C GLY A 193 -14.15 12.39 -11.80
N ALA A 194 -14.80 11.26 -11.52
CA ALA A 194 -14.17 9.95 -11.49
C ALA A 194 -15.07 8.91 -12.14
N PHE A 195 -14.46 7.96 -12.84
CA PHE A 195 -15.12 6.78 -13.38
C PHE A 195 -14.99 5.63 -12.39
N VAL A 196 -16.10 4.97 -12.11
CA VAL A 196 -16.20 3.89 -11.15
C VAL A 196 -16.86 2.70 -11.82
N ASP A 197 -16.16 1.57 -11.84
CA ASP A 197 -16.72 0.28 -12.23
C ASP A 197 -17.49 -0.31 -11.05
N ILE A 198 -18.73 -0.71 -11.30
CA ILE A 198 -19.64 -1.33 -10.33
C ILE A 198 -20.01 -2.77 -10.71
N GLY A 199 -19.31 -3.35 -11.70
CA GLY A 199 -19.47 -4.76 -12.09
C GLY A 199 -20.47 -5.02 -13.22
N VAL A 200 -20.93 -3.97 -13.93
CA VAL A 200 -21.93 -4.08 -15.02
C VAL A 200 -21.35 -3.91 -16.42
N HIS A 201 -20.03 -4.10 -16.57
CA HIS A 201 -19.26 -3.89 -17.82
C HIS A 201 -19.31 -2.46 -18.40
N GLN A 202 -19.86 -1.51 -17.65
CA GLN A 202 -19.96 -0.11 -18.04
C GLN A 202 -19.64 0.78 -16.84
N ASP A 203 -18.65 1.64 -17.00
CA ASP A 203 -18.25 2.58 -15.95
C ASP A 203 -19.33 3.64 -15.70
N GLY A 204 -19.61 3.90 -14.43
CA GLY A 204 -20.42 5.02 -14.01
C GLY A 204 -19.58 6.27 -13.73
N LEU A 205 -20.11 7.43 -14.07
CA LEU A 205 -19.45 8.72 -13.82
C LEU A 205 -19.94 9.33 -12.51
N VAL A 206 -18.99 9.61 -11.61
CA VAL A 206 -19.19 10.49 -10.46
C VAL A 206 -18.68 11.89 -10.82
N HIS A 207 -19.59 12.85 -10.93
CA HIS A 207 -19.20 14.24 -11.18
C HIS A 207 -18.48 14.84 -9.95
N ILE A 208 -17.58 15.81 -10.13
CA ILE A 208 -16.81 16.43 -9.04
C ILE A 208 -17.68 16.91 -7.86
N SER A 209 -18.86 17.47 -8.16
CA SER A 209 -19.81 17.92 -7.15
C SER A 209 -20.52 16.79 -6.38
N GLN A 210 -20.37 15.55 -6.83
CA GLN A 210 -20.95 14.33 -6.25
C GLN A 210 -19.89 13.45 -5.56
N ILE A 211 -18.63 13.88 -5.52
CA ILE A 211 -17.53 13.14 -4.86
C ILE A 211 -17.59 13.29 -3.33
N SER A 212 -17.93 14.47 -2.83
CA SER A 212 -17.92 14.79 -1.40
C SER A 212 -18.98 15.83 -1.07
N ASP A 213 -19.39 15.88 0.20
CA ASP A 213 -20.27 16.92 0.75
C ASP A 213 -19.55 18.28 0.90
N ARG A 214 -18.21 18.28 0.83
CA ARG A 214 -17.39 19.51 0.83
C ARG A 214 -16.96 19.86 -0.59
N PHE A 215 -16.66 21.14 -0.84
CA PHE A 215 -16.08 21.57 -2.11
C PHE A 215 -14.69 20.94 -2.31
N VAL A 216 -14.52 20.20 -3.40
CA VAL A 216 -13.27 19.55 -3.79
C VAL A 216 -12.77 20.25 -5.06
N PRO A 217 -11.62 20.94 -5.03
CA PRO A 217 -11.08 21.62 -6.21
C PRO A 217 -10.45 20.63 -7.21
N ASP A 218 -9.91 19.51 -6.71
CA ASP A 218 -9.27 18.49 -7.54
C ASP A 218 -9.65 17.07 -7.06
N PRO A 219 -10.33 16.26 -7.90
CA PRO A 219 -10.68 14.87 -7.59
C PRO A 219 -9.50 13.99 -7.18
N HIS A 220 -8.28 14.25 -7.69
CA HIS A 220 -7.09 13.44 -7.38
C HIS A 220 -6.66 13.53 -5.91
N GLN A 221 -7.10 14.55 -5.17
CA GLN A 221 -6.80 14.69 -3.75
C GLN A 221 -7.62 13.73 -2.88
N VAL A 222 -8.79 13.31 -3.38
CA VAL A 222 -9.77 12.53 -2.61
C VAL A 222 -9.87 11.09 -3.13
N LEU A 223 -9.68 10.89 -4.44
CA LEU A 223 -9.81 9.60 -5.09
C LEU A 223 -8.50 9.18 -5.76
N LYS A 224 -8.20 7.88 -5.64
CA LYS A 224 -7.09 7.22 -6.33
C LYS A 224 -7.63 6.16 -7.28
N VAL A 225 -6.94 5.96 -8.40
CA VAL A 225 -7.23 4.84 -9.31
C VAL A 225 -7.03 3.52 -8.56
N HIS A 226 -7.91 2.54 -8.79
CA HIS A 226 -8.07 1.28 -8.04
C HIS A 226 -8.56 1.42 -6.59
N GLN A 227 -9.05 2.58 -6.17
CA GLN A 227 -9.66 2.74 -4.86
C GLN A 227 -11.05 2.10 -4.82
N LYS A 228 -11.32 1.31 -3.78
CA LYS A 228 -12.65 0.78 -3.48
C LYS A 228 -13.53 1.89 -2.87
N VAL A 229 -14.72 2.08 -3.42
CA VAL A 229 -15.66 3.12 -3.00
C VAL A 229 -17.09 2.60 -2.95
N LYS A 230 -17.89 3.11 -2.01
CA LYS A 230 -19.35 2.87 -1.99
C LYS A 230 -20.03 4.00 -2.73
N VAL A 231 -20.70 3.67 -3.83
CA VAL A 231 -21.41 4.62 -4.70
C VAL A 231 -22.92 4.37 -4.63
N THR A 232 -23.70 5.42 -4.85
CA THR A 232 -25.15 5.33 -5.04
C THR A 232 -25.50 5.68 -6.48
N VAL A 233 -26.36 4.88 -7.11
CA VAL A 233 -26.86 5.12 -8.46
C VAL A 233 -27.84 6.29 -8.45
N LEU A 234 -27.55 7.38 -9.17
CA LEU A 234 -28.45 8.53 -9.29
C LEU A 234 -29.43 8.33 -10.45
N SER A 235 -28.92 7.94 -11.61
CA SER A 235 -29.72 7.72 -12.82
C SER A 235 -29.03 6.73 -13.74
N VAL A 236 -29.84 5.96 -14.48
CA VAL A 236 -29.40 4.98 -15.47
C VAL A 236 -30.06 5.33 -16.79
N ASP A 237 -29.26 5.58 -17.82
CA ASP A 237 -29.72 5.85 -19.18
C ASP A 237 -29.29 4.67 -20.08
N LEU A 238 -30.23 3.75 -20.32
CA LEU A 238 -29.99 2.52 -21.09
C LEU A 238 -29.78 2.81 -22.59
N GLU A 239 -30.42 3.84 -23.14
CA GLU A 239 -30.28 4.20 -24.56
C GLU A 239 -28.86 4.71 -24.86
N ARG A 240 -28.32 5.53 -23.95
CA ARG A 240 -26.98 6.12 -24.09
C ARG A 240 -25.88 5.33 -23.39
N ARG A 241 -26.23 4.24 -22.69
CA ARG A 241 -25.32 3.44 -21.85
C ARG A 241 -24.55 4.28 -20.84
N ARG A 242 -25.23 5.21 -20.16
CA ARG A 242 -24.63 6.09 -19.14
C ARG A 242 -25.20 5.82 -17.75
N ILE A 243 -24.31 5.72 -16.77
CA ILE A 243 -24.66 5.55 -15.35
C ILE A 243 -24.13 6.78 -14.61
N ALA A 244 -25.00 7.51 -13.93
CA ALA A 244 -24.59 8.60 -13.05
C ALA A 244 -24.52 8.08 -11.61
N LEU A 245 -23.38 8.29 -10.96
CA LEU A 245 -23.10 7.81 -9.61
C LEU A 245 -22.81 8.98 -8.68
N THR A 246 -23.01 8.77 -7.38
CA THR A 246 -22.61 9.70 -6.32
C THR A 246 -21.93 8.97 -5.18
N LEU A 247 -20.93 9.63 -4.58
CA LEU A 247 -20.23 9.19 -3.37
C LEU A 247 -20.82 9.86 -2.10
N LYS A 248 -21.80 10.76 -2.26
CA LYS A 248 -22.45 11.45 -1.15
C LYS A 248 -23.33 10.49 -0.33
N LYS A 249 -23.39 10.74 0.98
CA LYS A 249 -24.22 9.94 1.90
C LYS A 249 -25.72 10.21 1.76
N GLU A 250 -26.11 11.42 1.34
CA GLU A 250 -27.52 11.84 1.16
C GLU A 250 -27.75 12.39 -0.28
N PRO A 251 -28.15 11.53 -1.24
CA PRO A 251 -28.55 11.99 -2.57
C PRO A 251 -29.92 12.66 -2.50
N GLY A 252 -30.00 13.98 -2.35
CA GLY A 252 -31.30 14.66 -2.41
C GLY A 252 -31.42 16.06 -1.78
N LYS A 253 -30.46 16.50 -0.96
CA LYS A 253 -30.42 17.92 -0.53
C LYS A 253 -29.67 18.74 -1.57
N ALA A 254 -30.35 19.07 -2.66
CA ALA A 254 -29.95 20.22 -3.45
C ALA A 254 -30.15 21.47 -2.60
N GLU A 255 -29.11 22.30 -2.46
CA GLU A 255 -29.26 23.66 -1.98
C GLU A 255 -30.21 24.40 -2.94
N SER A 256 -31.45 24.60 -2.51
CA SER A 256 -32.38 25.52 -3.13
C SER A 256 -31.93 26.96 -2.81
N GLY A 257 -30.98 27.48 -3.56
CA GLY A 257 -30.72 28.92 -3.60
C GLY A 257 -31.92 29.62 -4.26
N PRO A 258 -32.49 30.70 -3.67
CA PRO A 258 -33.67 31.34 -4.21
C PRO A 258 -33.34 32.04 -5.53
N ASN A 259 -33.99 31.56 -6.60
CA ASN A 259 -34.06 32.20 -7.90
C ASN A 259 -34.90 33.49 -7.77
N ARG A 260 -34.24 34.64 -7.56
CA ARG A 260 -34.90 35.95 -7.60
C ARG A 260 -34.74 36.58 -8.99
N ARG A 261 -35.53 36.09 -9.96
CA ARG A 261 -35.93 36.88 -11.12
C ARG A 261 -37.24 37.57 -10.79
N GLU A 262 -37.16 38.81 -10.31
CA GLU A 262 -38.32 39.72 -10.29
C GLU A 262 -38.18 40.77 -11.39
N LYS A 263 -39.31 40.93 -12.08
CA LYS A 263 -39.57 41.83 -13.20
C LYS A 263 -39.64 43.28 -12.72
N SER A 264 -39.06 44.20 -13.48
CA SER A 264 -39.52 45.59 -13.51
C SER A 264 -39.13 46.26 -14.84
N ALA A 265 -40.16 46.68 -15.59
CA ALA A 265 -40.04 47.57 -16.75
C ALA A 265 -40.24 49.05 -16.30
N PRO A 266 -40.26 50.04 -17.20
CA PRO A 266 -39.13 50.90 -17.57
C PRO A 266 -39.26 52.34 -17.04
N GLY A 267 -38.14 53.05 -16.82
CA GLY A 267 -38.20 54.46 -16.40
C GLY A 267 -36.89 55.23 -16.46
N LYS A 268 -36.77 56.05 -17.52
CA LYS A 268 -36.09 57.36 -17.66
C LYS A 268 -34.60 57.51 -17.32
N PHE A 269 -33.86 57.97 -18.34
CA PHE A 269 -32.53 58.60 -18.28
C PHE A 269 -32.49 59.82 -17.34
N PRO A 270 -31.28 60.17 -16.85
CA PRO A 270 -30.69 61.39 -17.41
C PRO A 270 -29.20 61.27 -17.79
N GLU A 271 -28.94 61.80 -18.98
CA GLU A 271 -27.79 62.54 -19.50
C GLU A 271 -26.48 62.70 -18.69
N ASN A 272 -25.43 62.08 -19.24
CA ASN A 272 -24.18 62.69 -19.71
C ASN A 272 -23.33 63.59 -18.78
N ARG A 273 -22.11 63.11 -18.43
CA ARG A 273 -20.91 63.97 -18.42
C ARG A 273 -19.60 63.18 -18.62
N LYS A 274 -19.10 63.28 -19.86
CA LYS A 274 -17.69 63.46 -20.29
C LYS A 274 -16.64 62.37 -19.99
N LYS A 275 -16.20 61.71 -21.06
CA LYS A 275 -14.89 61.05 -21.24
C LYS A 275 -13.73 62.07 -21.25
N LYS A 276 -12.54 61.67 -20.77
CA LYS A 276 -11.21 61.90 -21.38
C LYS A 276 -10.15 60.96 -20.76
N PRO A 277 -8.97 60.75 -21.40
CA PRO A 277 -8.49 59.40 -21.75
C PRO A 277 -7.15 58.97 -21.09
N ALA A 278 -6.89 57.65 -21.19
CA ALA A 278 -5.65 56.85 -21.18
C ALA A 278 -4.36 57.37 -20.50
N GLU A 279 -3.71 56.49 -19.71
CA GLU A 279 -2.37 55.94 -20.04
C GLU A 279 -2.04 54.65 -19.26
N PRO A 280 -1.12 53.79 -19.78
CA PRO A 280 -0.93 52.41 -19.34
C PRO A 280 0.29 52.16 -18.41
N PHE A 281 0.14 51.13 -17.57
CA PHE A 281 1.17 50.22 -17.02
C PHE A 281 2.42 50.77 -16.28
N ASN A 282 2.62 50.30 -15.05
CA ASN A 282 3.95 50.18 -14.45
C ASN A 282 4.20 48.73 -13.99
N ASN A 283 4.80 47.93 -14.87
CA ASN A 283 5.23 46.56 -14.60
C ASN A 283 6.75 46.58 -14.36
N PRO A 284 7.27 46.23 -13.16
CA PRO A 284 8.69 46.44 -12.81
C PRO A 284 9.73 45.57 -13.53
N PHE A 285 9.34 44.77 -14.52
CA PHE A 285 10.18 43.68 -15.05
C PHE A 285 10.87 43.94 -16.40
N LEU A 286 10.68 45.12 -17.01
CA LEU A 286 11.18 45.43 -18.36
C LEU A 286 12.55 46.14 -18.39
N LYS A 287 13.21 46.33 -17.24
CA LYS A 287 14.52 47.02 -17.14
C LYS A 287 15.74 46.11 -17.05
N ALA A 288 15.59 44.78 -17.18
CA ALA A 288 16.69 43.82 -17.05
C ALA A 288 17.12 43.13 -18.37
N PHE A 289 16.49 43.45 -19.51
CA PHE A 289 16.77 42.76 -20.80
C PHE A 289 17.21 43.68 -21.94
N ARG A 290 17.67 44.90 -21.65
CA ARG A 290 18.43 45.71 -22.62
C ARG A 290 19.62 46.35 -21.91
N GLY A 291 20.75 45.66 -21.94
CA GLY A 291 22.05 46.29 -21.69
C GLY A 291 22.48 47.10 -22.91
N GLU A 292 23.22 48.18 -22.65
CA GLU A 292 24.38 48.72 -23.39
C GLU A 292 24.55 50.22 -23.08
N GLY A 293 25.76 50.60 -22.66
CA GLY A 293 26.17 51.96 -22.33
C GLY A 293 26.94 52.05 -21.03
#